data_AF-N6V7S7-F1
#
_entry.id   AF-N6V7S7-F1
#
_cell.length_a   1.000
_cell.length_b   1.000
_cell.length_c   1.000
_cell.angle_alpha   90.00
_cell.angle_beta   90.00
_cell.angle_gamma   90.00
#
_symmetry.space_group_name_H-M   'P 1'
#
loop_
_entity.id
_entity.type
_entity.pdbx_description
1 polymer ?
#
loop_
_entity_poly.entity_id
_entity_poly.type
_entity_poly.pdbx_seq_one_letter_code
_entity_poly.pdbx_strand_id
1 'polypeptide(L)'
;MVTEATTRHRNDFRKQISLVRGGTVRTLSVQVTREETRDSNESYVITLDDITDLVIAQRSTAWADVARRIAHEIKNPLTPIQLSAERIRRRFGKNIAEADRPVFDQCTDTIIRQVGDIGRMVDEFSSFARMPKPTMEPSDLRDILRDAVFLREMGNNHVKFQRELGDERLEGMFDTRMLGQAFGNLIKNAVEAIEGVPSDQAREQPQVLVRASLDPERDRFTVDVIDNGRGLPVENRHSILEPYMTMREKGTGLGLAIVKKIIEDHGGQLELHDAPAEFDQGRGAMIRVHLPRREQAAVAQPASDKESVYGI
;
A
#
# COMPACT_ATOMS: atom_id res chain seq x y z
N MET A 1 14.86 0.46 37.36
CA MET A 1 14.19 1.74 37.01
C MET A 1 13.98 2.61 38.25
N VAL A 2 13.27 2.12 39.28
CA VAL A 2 13.15 2.84 40.57
C VAL A 2 14.54 3.15 41.16
N THR A 3 15.45 2.18 41.13
CA THR A 3 16.84 2.33 41.57
C THR A 3 17.66 3.36 40.76
N GLU A 4 17.32 3.57 39.47
CA GLU A 4 17.96 4.59 38.61
C GLU A 4 17.39 5.99 38.91
N ALA A 5 16.08 6.08 39.18
CA ALA A 5 15.37 7.30 39.55
C ALA A 5 15.83 7.83 40.92
N THR A 6 16.12 6.93 41.88
CA THR A 6 16.62 7.30 43.21
C THR A 6 18.07 7.85 43.21
N THR A 7 18.88 7.52 42.20
CA THR A 7 20.29 7.97 42.12
C THR A 7 20.50 9.36 41.53
N ARG A 8 19.48 9.97 40.91
CA ARG A 8 19.58 11.30 40.32
C ARG A 8 18.65 12.23 41.10
N HIS A 9 19.15 13.32 41.67
CA HIS A 9 18.38 14.37 42.37
C HIS A 9 17.42 15.16 41.45
N ARG A 10 16.72 14.49 40.52
CA ARG A 10 15.68 15.07 39.67
C ARG A 10 14.34 14.49 40.11
N ASN A 11 13.38 15.38 40.38
CA ASN A 11 12.01 15.03 40.78
C ASN A 11 11.20 14.27 39.71
N ASP A 12 11.74 14.14 38.49
CA ASP A 12 11.08 13.51 37.36
C ASP A 12 12.06 12.65 36.55
N PHE A 13 11.75 11.36 36.38
CA PHE A 13 12.50 10.41 35.58
C PHE A 13 11.60 9.81 34.50
N ARG A 14 11.97 10.01 33.23
CA ARG A 14 11.25 9.46 32.07
C ARG A 14 12.14 8.52 31.27
N LYS A 15 11.62 7.35 30.90
CA LYS A 15 12.33 6.37 30.04
C LYS A 15 11.34 5.57 29.22
N GLN A 16 11.72 5.28 27.97
CA GLN A 16 10.95 4.41 27.09
C GLN A 16 11.40 2.97 27.28
N ILE A 17 10.44 2.05 27.35
CA ILE A 17 10.70 0.61 27.40
C ILE A 17 9.91 -0.08 26.31
N SER A 18 10.53 -1.08 25.66
CA SER A 18 9.86 -1.94 24.69
C SER A 18 9.57 -3.28 25.34
N LEU A 19 8.34 -3.77 25.20
CA LEU A 19 7.91 -5.06 25.74
C LEU A 19 7.20 -5.85 24.65
N VAL A 20 7.36 -7.17 24.66
CA VAL A 20 6.64 -8.07 23.75
C VAL A 20 5.46 -8.67 24.49
N ARG A 21 4.23 -8.46 24.00
CA ARG A 21 3.01 -9.06 24.58
C ARG A 21 2.15 -9.63 23.46
N GLY A 22 1.85 -10.93 23.51
CA GLY A 22 1.05 -11.61 22.47
C GLY A 22 1.65 -11.52 21.07
N GLY A 23 2.99 -11.52 20.95
CA GLY A 23 3.70 -11.42 19.65
C GLY A 23 3.81 -10.00 19.09
N THR A 24 3.22 -8.99 19.74
CA THR A 24 3.35 -7.58 19.33
C THR A 24 4.30 -6.81 20.24
N VAL A 25 5.17 -6.00 19.66
CA VAL A 25 6.07 -5.09 20.40
C VAL A 25 5.28 -3.86 20.78
N ARG A 26 5.23 -3.55 22.07
CA ARG A 26 4.66 -2.30 22.61
C ARG A 26 5.75 -1.42 23.19
N THR A 27 5.62 -0.11 23.00
CA THR A 27 6.52 0.90 23.55
C THR A 27 5.79 1.69 24.62
N LEU A 28 6.21 1.55 25.88
CA LEU A 28 5.67 2.30 27.00
C LEU A 28 6.60 3.45 27.37
N SER A 29 6.01 4.63 27.60
CA SER A 29 6.66 5.75 28.29
C SER A 29 6.44 5.57 29.78
N VAL A 30 7.50 5.24 30.51
CA VAL A 30 7.48 5.16 31.97
C VAL A 30 7.95 6.50 32.51
N GLN A 31 7.13 7.13 33.35
CA GLN A 31 7.52 8.32 34.09
C GLN A 31 7.37 8.04 35.59
N VAL A 32 8.40 8.39 36.36
CA VAL A 32 8.47 8.20 37.80
C VAL A 32 8.65 9.58 38.42
N THR A 33 7.65 10.01 39.19
CA THR A 33 7.65 11.28 39.91
C THR A 33 7.68 11.00 41.40
N ARG A 34 8.55 11.69 42.13
CA ARG A 34 8.62 11.60 43.58
C ARG A 34 7.62 12.59 44.19
N GLU A 35 6.77 12.11 45.09
CA GLU A 35 5.84 12.92 45.86
C GLU A 35 6.41 13.15 47.27
N GLU A 36 6.63 14.42 47.63
CA GLU A 36 7.09 14.80 48.97
C GLU A 36 5.89 14.91 49.92
N THR A 37 5.68 13.85 50.71
CA THR A 37 4.70 13.85 51.81
C THR A 37 5.28 14.54 53.05
N ARG A 38 4.44 15.23 53.83
CA ARG A 38 4.82 15.89 55.10
C ARG A 38 5.26 14.90 56.19
N ASP A 39 4.85 13.64 56.08
CA ASP A 39 5.40 12.52 56.84
C ASP A 39 6.55 11.91 56.05
N SER A 40 7.63 11.53 56.76
CA SER A 40 8.92 11.03 56.27
C SER A 40 8.91 9.79 55.36
N ASN A 41 7.76 9.38 54.82
CA ASN A 41 7.65 8.33 53.82
C ASN A 41 7.80 8.91 52.41
N GLU A 42 8.82 8.45 51.69
CA GLU A 42 8.99 8.74 50.28
C GLU A 42 7.91 7.99 49.47
N SER A 43 7.03 8.75 48.81
CA SER A 43 6.02 8.20 47.92
C SER A 43 6.45 8.41 46.47
N TYR A 44 6.22 7.40 45.62
CA TYR A 44 6.56 7.45 44.19
C TYR A 44 5.31 7.20 43.36
N VAL A 45 5.04 8.11 42.43
CA VAL A 45 3.98 7.95 41.42
C VAL A 45 4.64 7.47 40.13
N ILE A 46 4.17 6.33 39.61
CA ILE A 46 4.64 5.77 38.34
C ILE A 46 3.49 5.84 37.34
N THR A 47 3.68 6.58 36.25
CA THR A 47 2.77 6.60 35.11
C THR A 47 3.34 5.79 33.94
N LEU A 48 2.44 5.09 33.24
CA LEU A 48 2.75 4.17 32.15
C LEU A 48 1.83 4.50 30.98
N ASP A 49 2.35 5.24 30.00
CA ASP A 49 1.61 5.56 28.77
C ASP A 49 2.03 4.63 27.63
N ASP A 50 1.07 3.99 26.98
CA ASP A 50 1.31 3.24 25.75
C ASP A 50 1.48 4.22 24.59
N ILE A 51 2.74 4.44 24.18
CA ILE A 51 3.12 5.36 23.11
C ILE A 51 3.46 4.61 21.82
N THR A 52 3.06 3.33 21.70
CA THR A 52 3.41 2.49 20.55
C THR A 52 3.04 3.15 19.23
N ASP A 53 1.79 3.60 19.09
CA ASP A 53 1.30 4.23 17.86
C ASP A 53 2.01 5.57 17.60
N LEU A 54 2.33 6.32 18.65
CA LEU A 54 3.06 7.59 18.53
C LEU A 54 4.49 7.38 18.04
N VAL A 55 5.20 6.39 18.58
CA VAL A 55 6.58 6.06 18.18
C VAL A 55 6.62 5.47 16.77
N ILE A 56 5.65 4.62 16.42
CA ILE A 56 5.47 4.11 15.05
C ILE A 56 5.22 5.26 14.09
N ALA A 57 4.31 6.19 14.43
CA ALA A 57 4.03 7.36 13.61
C ALA A 57 5.24 8.28 13.45
N GLN A 58 6.01 8.54 14.51
CA GLN A 58 7.23 9.35 14.44
C GLN A 58 8.31 8.71 13.56
N ARG A 59 8.55 7.40 13.71
CA ARG A 59 9.47 6.66 12.85
C ARG A 59 9.03 6.66 11.40
N SER A 60 7.73 6.48 11.15
CA SER A 60 7.17 6.49 9.80
C SER A 60 7.38 7.83 9.09
N THR A 61 7.20 8.95 9.78
CA THR A 61 7.37 10.29 9.18
C THR A 61 8.84 10.59 8.89
N ALA A 62 9.75 10.29 9.82
CA ALA A 62 11.19 10.48 9.59
C ALA A 62 11.71 9.58 8.46
N TRP A 63 11.20 8.34 8.38
CA TRP A 63 11.50 7.40 7.30
C TRP A 63 11.00 7.89 5.94
N ALA A 64 9.81 8.49 5.88
CA ALA A 64 9.24 9.07 4.67
C ALA A 64 10.11 10.18 4.06
N ASP A 65 10.64 11.06 4.92
CA ASP A 65 11.52 12.15 4.51
C ASP A 65 12.87 11.64 4.02
N VAL A 66 13.46 10.66 4.71
CA VAL A 66 14.70 10.01 4.29
C VAL A 66 14.53 9.31 2.94
N ALA A 67 13.44 8.55 2.76
CA ALA A 67 13.17 7.86 1.51
C ALA A 67 12.98 8.81 0.32
N ARG A 68 12.27 9.94 0.51
CA ARG A 68 12.13 10.98 -0.52
C ARG A 68 13.47 11.55 -0.93
N ARG A 69 14.32 11.86 0.06
CA ARG A 69 15.65 12.41 -0.20
C ARG A 69 16.52 11.41 -0.96
N ILE A 70 16.54 10.15 -0.53
CA ILE A 70 17.24 9.06 -1.23
C ILE A 70 16.71 8.92 -2.66
N ALA A 71 15.39 8.98 -2.87
CA ALA A 71 14.80 8.88 -4.19
C ALA A 71 15.23 10.01 -5.13
N HIS A 72 15.25 11.25 -4.63
CA HIS A 72 15.81 12.37 -5.38
C HIS A 72 17.31 12.20 -5.66
N GLU A 73 18.09 11.77 -4.68
CA GLU A 73 19.54 11.55 -4.82
C GLU A 73 19.87 10.42 -5.80
N ILE A 74 19.00 9.41 -5.95
CA ILE A 74 19.14 8.34 -6.97
C ILE A 74 18.64 8.81 -8.36
N LYS A 75 17.57 9.59 -8.45
CA LYS A 75 17.10 10.13 -9.75
C LYS A 75 18.13 11.06 -10.41
N ASN A 76 18.90 11.77 -9.59
CA ASN A 76 19.90 12.73 -10.05
C ASN A 76 21.02 12.11 -10.92
N PRO A 77 21.63 10.96 -10.60
CA PRO A 77 22.53 10.26 -11.50
C PRO A 77 21.82 9.49 -12.62
N LEU A 78 20.58 9.00 -12.43
CA LEU A 78 19.86 8.24 -13.47
C LEU A 78 19.53 9.09 -14.71
N THR A 79 19.03 10.31 -14.50
CA THR A 79 18.66 11.22 -15.60
C THR A 79 19.82 11.51 -16.57
N PRO A 80 21.02 11.94 -16.14
CA PRO A 80 22.14 12.15 -17.05
C PRO A 80 22.69 10.86 -17.66
N ILE A 81 22.60 9.70 -16.99
CA ILE A 81 22.96 8.40 -17.59
C ILE A 81 22.03 8.09 -18.77
N GLN A 82 20.71 8.24 -18.58
CA GLN A 82 19.72 8.05 -19.64
C GLN A 82 19.98 9.00 -20.81
N LEU A 83 20.11 10.31 -20.53
CA LEU A 83 20.37 11.31 -21.56
C LEU A 83 21.70 11.06 -22.30
N SER A 84 22.72 10.58 -21.60
CA SER A 84 24.01 10.22 -22.22
C SER A 84 23.86 9.03 -23.16
N ALA A 85 23.13 7.98 -22.75
CA ALA A 85 22.85 6.81 -23.60
C ALA A 85 22.01 7.19 -24.83
N GLU A 86 20.96 8.00 -24.66
CA GLU A 86 20.16 8.53 -25.76
C GLU A 86 20.99 9.39 -26.72
N ARG A 87 21.88 10.23 -26.17
CA ARG A 87 22.78 11.07 -26.96
C ARG A 87 23.78 10.22 -27.74
N ILE A 88 24.35 9.18 -27.14
CA ILE A 88 25.25 8.23 -27.82
C ILE A 88 24.52 7.60 -28.99
N ARG A 89 23.31 7.06 -28.75
CA ARG A 89 22.49 6.43 -29.79
C ARG A 89 22.19 7.37 -30.95
N ARG A 90 21.74 8.60 -30.65
CA ARG A 90 21.39 9.61 -31.67
C ARG A 90 22.59 10.14 -32.45
N ARG A 91 23.70 10.43 -31.76
CA ARG A 91 24.88 11.09 -32.36
C ARG A 91 25.77 10.12 -33.13
N PHE A 92 26.02 8.94 -32.57
CA PHE A 92 27.00 8.01 -33.13
C PHE A 92 26.37 6.83 -33.86
N GLY A 93 25.08 6.56 -33.67
CA GLY A 93 24.44 5.40 -34.33
C GLY A 93 24.65 5.38 -35.84
N LYS A 94 24.51 6.54 -36.51
CA LYS A 94 24.68 6.66 -37.98
C LYS A 94 26.11 6.40 -38.46
N ASN A 95 27.09 6.42 -37.55
CA ASN A 95 28.51 6.24 -37.83
C ASN A 95 28.99 4.81 -37.51
N ILE A 96 28.13 3.97 -36.93
CA ILE A 96 28.44 2.56 -36.65
C ILE A 96 28.34 1.76 -37.95
N ALA A 97 29.32 0.88 -38.19
CA ALA A 97 29.30 -0.03 -39.33
C ALA A 97 28.03 -0.91 -39.30
N GLU A 98 27.49 -1.23 -40.45
CA GLU A 98 26.21 -1.94 -40.56
C GLU A 98 26.22 -3.31 -39.84
N ALA A 99 27.37 -3.99 -39.83
CA ALA A 99 27.59 -5.23 -39.11
C ALA A 99 27.49 -5.09 -37.57
N ASP A 100 27.89 -3.94 -37.01
CA ASP A 100 27.91 -3.69 -35.56
C ASP A 100 26.66 -2.95 -35.06
N ARG A 101 25.84 -2.43 -35.99
CA ARG A 101 24.66 -1.62 -35.69
C ARG A 101 23.65 -2.34 -34.78
N PRO A 102 23.33 -3.63 -34.97
CA PRO A 102 22.41 -4.35 -34.09
C PRO A 102 22.91 -4.40 -32.64
N VAL A 103 24.21 -4.64 -32.45
CA VAL A 103 24.83 -4.74 -31.12
C VAL A 103 24.83 -3.36 -30.44
N PHE A 104 25.15 -2.30 -31.18
CA PHE A 104 25.14 -0.93 -30.67
C PHE A 104 23.74 -0.49 -30.22
N ASP A 105 22.72 -0.72 -31.05
CA ASP A 105 21.33 -0.37 -30.72
C ASP A 105 20.86 -1.21 -29.52
N GLN A 106 21.15 -2.51 -29.47
CA GLN A 106 20.83 -3.37 -28.33
C GLN A 106 21.47 -2.89 -27.01
N CYS A 107 22.74 -2.51 -27.03
CA CYS A 107 23.43 -2.00 -25.83
C CYS A 107 22.84 -0.67 -25.35
N THR A 108 22.66 0.30 -26.26
CA THR A 108 22.11 1.61 -25.90
C THR A 108 20.66 1.52 -25.42
N ASP A 109 19.83 0.70 -26.07
CA ASP A 109 18.46 0.44 -25.64
C ASP A 109 18.41 -0.27 -24.30
N THR A 110 19.36 -1.18 -24.03
CA THR A 110 19.44 -1.87 -22.74
C THR A 110 19.78 -0.90 -21.61
N ILE A 111 20.72 0.02 -21.82
CA ILE A 111 21.03 1.05 -20.82
C ILE A 111 19.81 1.93 -20.54
N ILE A 112 19.16 2.43 -21.60
CA ILE A 112 17.97 3.29 -21.48
C ILE A 112 16.87 2.57 -20.70
N ARG A 113 16.60 1.31 -21.04
CA ARG A 113 15.58 0.49 -20.38
C ARG A 113 15.92 0.26 -18.91
N GLN A 114 17.14 -0.19 -18.59
CA GLN A 114 17.55 -0.47 -17.21
C GLN A 114 17.51 0.77 -16.33
N VAL A 115 17.95 1.92 -16.83
CA VAL A 115 17.88 3.19 -16.10
C VAL A 115 16.42 3.59 -15.84
N GLY A 116 15.55 3.43 -16.85
CA GLY A 116 14.12 3.67 -16.70
C GLY A 116 13.46 2.71 -15.69
N ASP A 117 13.88 1.44 -15.66
CA ASP A 117 13.38 0.44 -14.72
C ASP A 117 13.77 0.78 -13.28
N ILE A 118 15.02 1.19 -13.04
CA ILE A 118 15.48 1.70 -11.73
C ILE A 118 14.71 2.96 -11.35
N GLY A 119 14.48 3.88 -12.30
CA GLY A 119 13.70 5.09 -12.06
C GLY A 119 12.30 4.78 -11.51
N ARG A 120 11.59 3.83 -12.14
CA ARG A 120 10.28 3.38 -11.67
C ARG A 120 10.34 2.71 -10.30
N MET A 121 11.36 1.90 -10.03
CA MET A 121 11.55 1.28 -8.71
C MET A 121 11.77 2.32 -7.61
N VAL A 122 12.55 3.36 -7.91
CA VAL A 122 12.80 4.49 -7.00
C VAL A 122 11.52 5.29 -6.73
N ASP A 123 10.70 5.49 -7.77
CA ASP A 123 9.38 6.13 -7.63
C ASP A 123 8.43 5.34 -6.74
N GLU A 124 8.33 4.03 -6.97
CA GLU A 124 7.51 3.13 -6.15
C GLU A 124 7.99 3.11 -4.68
N PHE A 125 9.31 3.07 -4.45
CA PHE A 125 9.90 3.15 -3.11
C PHE A 125 9.57 4.48 -2.41
N SER A 126 9.74 5.60 -3.11
CA SER A 126 9.43 6.91 -2.56
C SER A 126 7.93 7.06 -2.25
N SER A 127 7.06 6.51 -3.10
CA SER A 127 5.62 6.52 -2.89
C SER A 127 5.23 5.69 -1.68
N PHE A 128 5.82 4.49 -1.53
CA PHE A 128 5.57 3.60 -0.39
C PHE A 128 5.97 4.26 0.93
N ALA A 129 7.16 4.84 1.00
CA ALA A 129 7.65 5.46 2.22
C ALA A 129 6.87 6.72 2.61
N ARG A 130 6.23 7.40 1.66
CA ARG A 130 5.53 8.67 1.86
C ARG A 130 4.01 8.52 1.99
N MET A 131 3.47 7.32 2.16
CA MET A 131 2.00 7.13 2.21
C MET A 131 1.36 8.08 3.23
N PRO A 132 0.65 9.13 2.77
CA PRO A 132 -0.03 10.05 3.66
C PRO A 132 -1.20 9.34 4.31
N LYS A 133 -1.70 9.87 5.43
CA LYS A 133 -2.97 9.40 5.98
C LYS A 133 -4.06 9.59 4.90
N PRO A 134 -4.95 8.60 4.69
CA PRO A 134 -5.99 8.69 3.68
C PRO A 134 -6.94 9.86 4.00
N THR A 135 -7.28 10.62 2.96
CA THR A 135 -8.34 11.62 3.04
C THR A 135 -9.65 10.93 2.69
N MET A 136 -10.42 10.60 3.72
CA MET A 136 -11.65 9.83 3.58
C MET A 136 -12.80 10.70 3.11
N GLU A 137 -13.39 10.38 1.96
CA GLU A 137 -14.53 11.09 1.37
C GLU A 137 -15.67 10.13 1.03
N PRO A 138 -16.95 10.57 1.12
CA PRO A 138 -18.08 9.77 0.68
C PRO A 138 -17.94 9.43 -0.80
N SER A 139 -17.90 8.15 -1.13
CA SER A 139 -17.74 7.68 -2.51
C SER A 139 -18.34 6.29 -2.70
N ASP A 140 -18.67 5.96 -3.95
CA ASP A 140 -19.13 4.63 -4.35
C ASP A 140 -17.91 3.78 -4.75
N LEU A 141 -17.65 2.71 -4.01
CA LEU A 141 -16.51 1.81 -4.25
C LEU A 141 -16.52 1.26 -5.69
N ARG A 142 -17.70 1.10 -6.30
CA ARG A 142 -17.82 0.58 -7.66
C ARG A 142 -17.18 1.50 -8.69
N ASP A 143 -17.24 2.81 -8.49
CA ASP A 143 -16.67 3.78 -9.44
C ASP A 143 -15.14 3.70 -9.42
N ILE A 144 -14.55 3.58 -8.23
CA ILE A 144 -13.11 3.35 -8.04
C ILE A 144 -12.66 2.06 -8.77
N LEU A 145 -13.44 0.98 -8.63
CA LEU A 145 -13.14 -0.30 -9.26
C LEU A 145 -13.30 -0.24 -10.79
N ARG A 146 -14.34 0.44 -11.30
CA ARG A 146 -14.56 0.64 -12.74
C ARG A 146 -13.39 1.38 -13.36
N ASP A 147 -12.95 2.48 -12.75
CA ASP A 147 -11.83 3.28 -13.24
C ASP A 147 -10.52 2.48 -13.23
N ALA A 148 -10.27 1.74 -12.14
CA ALA A 148 -9.07 0.89 -12.03
C ALA A 148 -9.02 -0.21 -13.10
N VAL A 149 -10.16 -0.85 -13.40
CA VAL A 149 -10.25 -1.85 -14.47
C VAL A 149 -10.11 -1.19 -15.85
N PHE A 150 -10.80 -0.09 -16.10
CA PHE A 150 -10.79 0.61 -17.39
C PHE A 150 -9.38 1.02 -17.81
N LEU A 151 -8.60 1.62 -16.90
CA LEU A 151 -7.23 2.02 -17.18
C LEU A 151 -6.33 0.84 -17.61
N ARG A 152 -6.58 -0.35 -17.07
CA ARG A 152 -5.83 -1.57 -17.41
C ARG A 152 -6.31 -2.21 -18.69
N GLU A 153 -7.62 -2.22 -18.92
CA GLU A 153 -8.25 -2.73 -20.14
C GLU A 153 -7.71 -2.02 -21.38
N MET A 154 -7.58 -0.68 -21.35
CA MET A 154 -7.03 0.10 -22.47
C MET A 154 -5.60 -0.28 -22.87
N GLY A 155 -4.81 -0.82 -21.94
CA GLY A 155 -3.41 -1.20 -22.16
C GLY A 155 -3.20 -2.69 -22.47
N ASN A 156 -4.20 -3.55 -22.24
CA ASN A 156 -4.04 -5.00 -22.24
C ASN A 156 -5.15 -5.69 -23.03
N ASN A 157 -5.27 -5.36 -24.31
CA ASN A 157 -6.33 -5.89 -25.21
C ASN A 157 -6.32 -7.42 -25.38
N HIS A 158 -5.25 -8.10 -24.94
CA HIS A 158 -5.12 -9.56 -24.98
C HIS A 158 -5.74 -10.26 -23.75
N VAL A 159 -6.19 -9.50 -22.75
CA VAL A 159 -6.86 -10.00 -21.54
C VAL A 159 -8.31 -9.55 -21.53
N LYS A 160 -9.23 -10.48 -21.26
CA LYS A 160 -10.64 -10.17 -21.07
C LYS A 160 -10.88 -9.69 -19.64
N PHE A 161 -11.42 -8.49 -19.47
CA PHE A 161 -11.81 -7.96 -18.17
C PHE A 161 -13.31 -8.13 -17.92
N GLN A 162 -13.67 -8.70 -16.77
CA GLN A 162 -15.05 -8.89 -16.34
C GLN A 162 -15.29 -8.15 -15.03
N ARG A 163 -16.52 -7.63 -14.86
CA ARG A 163 -16.93 -6.81 -13.72
C ARG A 163 -18.25 -7.33 -13.17
N GLU A 164 -18.26 -7.76 -11.92
CA GLU A 164 -19.45 -8.21 -11.18
C GLU A 164 -19.63 -7.32 -9.94
N LEU A 165 -20.08 -6.09 -10.16
CA LEU A 165 -20.14 -5.05 -9.11
C LEU A 165 -21.53 -4.83 -8.51
N GLY A 166 -22.55 -5.57 -8.99
CA GLY A 166 -23.94 -5.39 -8.60
C GLY A 166 -24.55 -4.04 -9.01
N ASP A 167 -25.86 -3.92 -8.84
CA ASP A 167 -26.61 -2.70 -9.18
C ASP A 167 -26.72 -1.72 -8.01
N GLU A 168 -26.66 -2.21 -6.78
CA GLU A 168 -26.70 -1.40 -5.56
C GLU A 168 -25.39 -0.63 -5.34
N ARG A 169 -25.50 0.59 -4.80
CA ARG A 169 -24.33 1.43 -4.52
C ARG A 169 -23.53 0.89 -3.35
N LEU A 170 -22.21 0.86 -3.46
CA LEU A 170 -21.32 0.47 -2.38
C LEU A 170 -20.75 1.73 -1.72
N GLU A 171 -21.63 2.50 -1.07
CA GLU A 171 -21.30 3.81 -0.49
C GLU A 171 -20.55 3.67 0.83
N GLY A 172 -19.40 4.32 0.92
CA GLY A 172 -18.60 4.39 2.14
C GLY A 172 -17.67 5.60 2.14
N MET A 173 -16.84 5.70 3.17
CA MET A 173 -15.82 6.73 3.29
C MET A 173 -14.47 6.18 2.82
N PHE A 174 -13.99 6.66 1.68
CA PHE A 174 -12.77 6.18 1.03
C PHE A 174 -11.87 7.32 0.53
N ASP A 175 -10.55 7.09 0.50
CA ASP A 175 -9.65 7.88 -0.34
C ASP A 175 -9.60 7.25 -1.74
N THR A 176 -10.35 7.82 -2.67
CA THR A 176 -10.54 7.29 -4.03
C THR A 176 -9.22 7.12 -4.78
N ARG A 177 -8.26 8.05 -4.57
CA ARG A 177 -6.94 8.00 -5.21
C ARG A 177 -6.10 6.84 -4.68
N MET A 178 -6.07 6.66 -3.35
CA MET A 178 -5.30 5.57 -2.74
C MET A 178 -5.92 4.21 -3.08
N LEU A 179 -7.24 4.06 -2.96
CA LEU A 179 -7.89 2.80 -3.35
C LEU A 179 -7.75 2.52 -4.86
N GLY A 180 -7.86 3.54 -5.71
CA GLY A 180 -7.59 3.40 -7.14
C GLY A 180 -6.17 2.90 -7.44
N GLN A 181 -5.17 3.39 -6.71
CA GLN A 181 -3.79 2.87 -6.77
C GLN A 181 -3.70 1.41 -6.30
N ALA A 182 -4.36 1.07 -5.19
CA ALA A 182 -4.34 -0.28 -4.64
C ALA A 182 -4.97 -1.30 -5.61
N PHE A 183 -6.20 -1.05 -6.08
CA PHE A 183 -6.87 -1.93 -7.04
C PHE A 183 -6.17 -1.93 -8.40
N GLY A 184 -5.66 -0.80 -8.85
CA GLY A 184 -4.85 -0.73 -10.07
C GLY A 184 -3.57 -1.56 -10.01
N ASN A 185 -2.97 -1.72 -8.83
CA ASN A 185 -1.84 -2.62 -8.59
C ASN A 185 -2.27 -4.09 -8.52
N LEU A 186 -3.40 -4.41 -7.89
CA LEU A 186 -3.94 -5.78 -7.88
C LEU A 186 -4.26 -6.27 -9.30
N ILE A 187 -4.94 -5.45 -10.10
CA ILE A 187 -5.30 -5.79 -11.48
C ILE A 187 -4.03 -5.90 -12.35
N LYS A 188 -3.03 -5.03 -12.14
CA LYS A 188 -1.72 -5.17 -12.80
C LYS A 188 -1.07 -6.52 -12.44
N ASN A 189 -1.03 -6.87 -11.16
CA ASN A 189 -0.43 -8.13 -10.71
C ASN A 189 -1.14 -9.35 -11.30
N ALA A 190 -2.46 -9.29 -11.45
CA ALA A 190 -3.29 -10.29 -12.11
C ALA A 190 -2.93 -10.47 -13.59
N VAL A 191 -2.82 -9.36 -14.36
CA VAL A 191 -2.35 -9.41 -15.76
C VAL A 191 -0.94 -10.00 -15.86
N GLU A 192 -0.02 -9.54 -15.02
CA GLU A 192 1.35 -10.06 -15.02
C GLU A 192 1.43 -11.54 -14.56
N ALA A 193 0.44 -12.02 -13.80
CA ALA A 193 0.35 -13.44 -13.41
C ALA A 193 -0.12 -14.32 -14.58
N ILE A 194 -0.97 -13.77 -15.44
CA ILE A 194 -1.40 -14.36 -16.72
C ILE A 194 -0.25 -14.40 -17.71
N GLU A 195 0.45 -13.27 -17.91
CA GLU A 195 1.61 -13.19 -18.82
C GLU A 195 2.77 -14.09 -18.36
N GLY A 196 2.86 -14.38 -17.06
CA GLY A 196 3.85 -15.28 -16.48
C GLY A 196 3.54 -16.77 -16.64
N VAL A 197 2.43 -17.15 -17.28
CA VAL A 197 2.11 -18.56 -17.58
C VAL A 197 3.01 -19.03 -18.73
N PRO A 198 3.74 -20.15 -18.57
CA PRO A 198 4.54 -20.74 -19.64
C PRO A 198 3.73 -20.97 -20.92
N SER A 199 4.36 -20.79 -22.10
CA SER A 199 3.66 -20.82 -23.39
C SER A 199 3.00 -22.18 -23.70
N ASP A 200 3.53 -23.27 -23.17
CA ASP A 200 2.99 -24.63 -23.23
C ASP A 200 1.74 -24.84 -22.34
N GLN A 201 1.48 -23.90 -21.42
CA GLN A 201 0.34 -23.89 -20.50
C GLN A 201 -0.55 -22.66 -20.69
N ALA A 202 -0.37 -21.94 -21.79
CA ALA A 202 -1.10 -20.71 -22.09
C ALA A 202 -2.61 -20.94 -21.99
N ARG A 203 -3.29 -19.98 -21.37
CA ARG A 203 -4.75 -20.03 -21.25
C ARG A 203 -5.37 -19.68 -22.59
N GLU A 204 -6.36 -20.46 -23.03
CA GLU A 204 -7.14 -20.16 -24.24
C GLU A 204 -7.84 -18.81 -24.14
N GLN A 205 -8.28 -18.42 -22.94
CA GLN A 205 -8.91 -17.14 -22.66
C GLN A 205 -8.28 -16.51 -21.42
N PRO A 206 -7.24 -15.66 -21.58
CA PRO A 206 -6.71 -14.85 -20.50
C PRO A 206 -7.80 -13.93 -19.93
N GLN A 207 -8.08 -14.01 -18.64
CA GLN A 207 -9.17 -13.24 -18.04
C GLN A 207 -8.91 -12.81 -16.60
N VAL A 208 -9.40 -11.61 -16.29
CA VAL A 208 -9.44 -11.04 -14.95
C VAL A 208 -10.88 -10.69 -14.62
N LEU A 209 -11.37 -11.16 -13.46
CA LEU A 209 -12.69 -10.84 -12.93
C LEU A 209 -12.53 -9.99 -11.67
N VAL A 210 -13.22 -8.85 -11.63
CA VAL A 210 -13.35 -8.01 -10.43
C VAL A 210 -14.80 -8.09 -9.94
N ARG A 211 -14.99 -8.64 -8.75
CA ARG A 211 -16.30 -8.75 -8.08
C ARG A 211 -16.31 -7.88 -6.84
N ALA A 212 -17.43 -7.23 -6.57
CA ALA A 212 -17.62 -6.49 -5.32
C ALA A 212 -19.03 -6.67 -4.77
N SER A 213 -19.14 -6.79 -3.45
CA SER A 213 -20.42 -6.90 -2.76
C SER A 213 -20.34 -6.32 -1.35
N LEU A 214 -21.50 -5.97 -0.78
CA LEU A 214 -21.65 -5.69 0.64
C LEU A 214 -21.99 -7.00 1.37
N ASP A 215 -21.31 -7.26 2.47
CA ASP A 215 -21.68 -8.27 3.46
C ASP A 215 -22.46 -7.56 4.59
N PRO A 216 -23.80 -7.62 4.60
CA PRO A 216 -24.62 -6.86 5.54
C PRO A 216 -24.51 -7.37 6.97
N GLU A 217 -24.21 -8.66 7.18
CA GLU A 217 -24.05 -9.27 8.50
C GLU A 217 -22.78 -8.76 9.20
N ARG A 218 -21.72 -8.49 8.42
CA ARG A 218 -20.42 -8.04 8.92
C ARG A 218 -20.14 -6.56 8.68
N ASP A 219 -21.10 -5.84 8.12
CA ASP A 219 -21.05 -4.43 7.76
C ASP A 219 -19.76 -4.01 7.03
N ARG A 220 -19.43 -4.78 5.97
CA ARG A 220 -18.17 -4.59 5.24
C ARG A 220 -18.32 -4.88 3.75
N PHE A 221 -17.56 -4.16 2.95
CA PHE A 221 -17.40 -4.45 1.54
C PHE A 221 -16.39 -5.57 1.35
N THR A 222 -16.68 -6.46 0.40
CA THR A 222 -15.75 -7.48 -0.09
C THR A 222 -15.49 -7.21 -1.56
N VAL A 223 -14.21 -7.15 -1.93
CA VAL A 223 -13.77 -7.02 -3.32
C VAL A 223 -12.83 -8.18 -3.64
N ASP A 224 -13.17 -8.95 -4.67
CA ASP A 224 -12.34 -10.04 -5.17
C ASP A 224 -11.75 -9.65 -6.53
N VAL A 225 -10.42 -9.72 -6.63
CA VAL A 225 -9.69 -9.63 -7.91
C VAL A 225 -9.17 -11.03 -8.23
N ILE A 226 -9.74 -11.64 -9.27
CA ILE A 226 -9.50 -13.03 -9.65
C ILE A 226 -8.85 -13.06 -11.02
N ASP A 227 -7.77 -13.83 -11.16
CA ASP A 227 -7.08 -14.07 -12.43
C ASP A 227 -6.94 -15.55 -12.71
N ASN A 228 -6.80 -15.92 -13.99
CA ASN A 228 -6.52 -17.30 -14.41
C ASN A 228 -5.05 -17.55 -14.75
N GLY A 229 -4.14 -16.81 -14.12
CA GLY A 229 -2.70 -16.89 -14.36
C GLY A 229 -2.05 -18.11 -13.71
N ARG A 230 -0.76 -17.95 -13.37
CA ARG A 230 0.07 -19.01 -12.76
C ARG A 230 -0.33 -19.37 -11.31
N GLY A 231 -1.22 -18.59 -10.70
CA GLY A 231 -1.64 -18.76 -9.32
C GLY A 231 -0.62 -18.27 -8.29
N LEU A 232 -0.94 -18.49 -7.02
CA LEU A 232 -0.09 -18.13 -5.89
C LEU A 232 0.92 -19.26 -5.58
N PRO A 233 2.10 -18.94 -5.04
CA PRO A 233 3.02 -19.97 -4.57
C PRO A 233 2.40 -20.78 -3.43
N VAL A 234 2.71 -22.09 -3.41
CA VAL A 234 2.27 -23.02 -2.36
C VAL A 234 3.07 -22.78 -1.06
N GLU A 235 4.35 -22.46 -1.18
CA GLU A 235 5.23 -22.14 -0.06
C GLU A 235 5.32 -20.63 0.17
N ASN A 236 5.40 -20.18 1.43
CA ASN A 236 5.58 -18.78 1.82
C ASN A 236 4.54 -17.80 1.26
N ARG A 237 3.29 -18.23 1.09
CA ARG A 237 2.18 -17.39 0.59
C ARG A 237 2.01 -16.09 1.37
N HIS A 238 2.27 -16.06 2.68
CA HIS A 238 2.20 -14.81 3.47
C HIS A 238 3.37 -13.86 3.22
N SER A 239 4.55 -14.38 2.86
CA SER A 239 5.75 -13.57 2.62
C SER A 239 5.64 -12.73 1.35
N ILE A 240 4.77 -13.06 0.39
CA ILE A 240 4.57 -12.23 -0.82
C ILE A 240 3.95 -10.86 -0.49
N LEU A 241 3.41 -10.69 0.72
CA LEU A 241 2.91 -9.42 1.26
C LEU A 241 4.01 -8.57 1.90
N GLU A 242 5.19 -9.13 2.13
CA GLU A 242 6.32 -8.41 2.70
C GLU A 242 6.98 -7.51 1.64
N PRO A 243 7.42 -6.31 2.01
CA PRO A 243 8.17 -5.45 1.10
C PRO A 243 9.37 -6.17 0.50
N TYR A 244 9.62 -5.93 -0.80
CA TYR A 244 10.75 -6.49 -1.57
C TYR A 244 10.69 -7.99 -1.83
N MET A 245 9.64 -8.69 -1.39
CA MET A 245 9.42 -10.07 -1.79
C MET A 245 8.82 -10.13 -3.20
N THR A 246 9.58 -10.69 -4.13
CA THR A 246 9.18 -10.87 -5.53
C THR A 246 9.81 -12.13 -6.08
N MET A 247 9.01 -12.94 -6.77
CA MET A 247 9.51 -14.10 -7.54
C MET A 247 9.67 -13.77 -9.03
N ARG A 248 9.79 -12.48 -9.36
CA ARG A 248 9.87 -12.00 -10.75
C ARG A 248 11.19 -11.28 -10.97
N GLU A 249 11.84 -11.55 -12.11
CA GLU A 249 13.11 -10.92 -12.50
C GLU A 249 13.04 -9.39 -12.62
N LYS A 250 11.87 -8.83 -12.96
CA LYS A 250 11.65 -7.38 -13.14
C LYS A 250 10.67 -6.75 -12.12
N GLY A 251 10.21 -7.52 -11.15
CA GLY A 251 9.27 -7.03 -10.14
C GLY A 251 10.00 -6.34 -9.00
N THR A 252 9.50 -5.20 -8.52
CA THR A 252 10.09 -4.46 -7.39
C THR A 252 9.77 -5.10 -6.03
N GLY A 253 8.77 -5.98 -5.96
CA GLY A 253 8.29 -6.57 -4.71
C GLY A 253 7.57 -5.57 -3.79
N LEU A 254 7.30 -4.35 -4.25
CA LEU A 254 6.64 -3.31 -3.45
C LEU A 254 5.14 -3.21 -3.74
N GLY A 255 4.69 -3.67 -4.91
CA GLY A 255 3.30 -3.49 -5.36
C GLY A 255 2.27 -4.00 -4.34
N LEU A 256 2.41 -5.23 -3.86
CA LEU A 256 1.46 -5.83 -2.94
C LEU A 256 1.61 -5.30 -1.49
N ALA A 257 2.82 -4.90 -1.10
CA ALA A 257 3.06 -4.21 0.17
C ALA A 257 2.38 -2.82 0.21
N ILE A 258 2.38 -2.09 -0.92
CA ILE A 258 1.62 -0.84 -1.08
C ILE A 258 0.12 -1.13 -0.94
N VAL A 259 -0.40 -2.16 -1.62
CA VAL A 259 -1.81 -2.54 -1.48
C VAL A 259 -2.15 -2.82 -0.03
N LYS A 260 -1.40 -3.69 0.63
CA LYS A 260 -1.63 -4.06 2.03
C LYS A 260 -1.71 -2.82 2.93
N LYS A 261 -0.73 -1.92 2.82
CA LYS A 261 -0.69 -0.70 3.63
C LYS A 261 -1.88 0.23 3.34
N ILE A 262 -2.24 0.43 2.07
CA ILE A 262 -3.41 1.24 1.71
C ILE A 262 -4.69 0.64 2.31
N ILE A 263 -4.88 -0.68 2.17
CA ILE A 263 -6.06 -1.37 2.72
C ILE A 263 -6.10 -1.28 4.25
N GLU A 264 -4.97 -1.48 4.94
CA GLU A 264 -4.85 -1.33 6.39
C GLU A 264 -5.14 0.10 6.85
N ASP A 265 -4.65 1.12 6.14
CA ASP A 265 -4.93 2.54 6.44
C ASP A 265 -6.41 2.90 6.23
N HIS A 266 -7.13 2.14 5.39
CA HIS A 266 -8.59 2.21 5.28
C HIS A 266 -9.34 1.37 6.33
N GLY A 267 -8.62 0.71 7.25
CA GLY A 267 -9.19 -0.17 8.27
C GLY A 267 -9.63 -1.53 7.73
N GLY A 268 -9.16 -1.90 6.54
CA GLY A 268 -9.48 -3.14 5.87
C GLY A 268 -8.49 -4.27 6.12
N GLN A 269 -8.72 -5.39 5.45
CA GLN A 269 -7.85 -6.56 5.46
C GLN A 269 -7.70 -7.14 4.05
N LEU A 270 -6.55 -7.74 3.77
CA LEU A 270 -6.28 -8.45 2.52
C LEU A 270 -6.05 -9.95 2.78
N GLU A 271 -6.65 -10.79 1.95
CA GLU A 271 -6.56 -12.24 1.99
C GLU A 271 -6.12 -12.80 0.63
N LEU A 272 -5.43 -13.93 0.67
CA LEU A 272 -4.82 -14.57 -0.48
C LEU A 272 -5.39 -15.97 -0.66
N HIS A 273 -6.11 -16.18 -1.75
CA HIS A 273 -6.79 -17.43 -2.06
C HIS A 273 -6.39 -17.91 -3.46
N ASP A 274 -6.60 -19.19 -3.73
CA ASP A 274 -6.59 -19.69 -5.11
C ASP A 274 -7.86 -19.23 -5.82
N ALA A 275 -7.82 -19.22 -7.16
CA ALA A 275 -9.03 -18.93 -7.92
C ALA A 275 -10.15 -19.93 -7.54
N PRO A 276 -11.41 -19.47 -7.43
CA PRO A 276 -12.52 -20.35 -7.09
C PRO A 276 -12.80 -21.34 -8.23
N ALA A 277 -13.34 -22.52 -7.92
CA ALA A 277 -13.50 -23.62 -8.89
C ALA A 277 -14.41 -23.25 -10.08
N GLU A 278 -15.41 -22.40 -9.84
CA GLU A 278 -16.30 -21.84 -10.85
C GLU A 278 -15.59 -20.89 -11.84
N PHE A 279 -14.39 -20.41 -11.51
CA PHE A 279 -13.57 -19.56 -12.35
C PHE A 279 -12.36 -20.33 -12.88
N ASP A 280 -12.35 -20.62 -14.19
CA ASP A 280 -11.27 -21.34 -14.88
C ASP A 280 -10.82 -22.65 -14.19
N GLN A 281 -11.78 -23.38 -13.59
CA GLN A 281 -11.52 -24.64 -12.85
C GLN A 281 -10.60 -24.45 -11.63
N GLY A 282 -10.58 -23.26 -11.04
CA GLY A 282 -9.76 -22.90 -9.89
C GLY A 282 -8.28 -22.66 -10.23
N ARG A 283 -7.96 -22.50 -11.50
CA ARG A 283 -6.59 -22.21 -11.95
C ARG A 283 -6.36 -20.71 -11.89
N GLY A 284 -5.43 -20.29 -11.04
CA GLY A 284 -5.04 -18.89 -10.89
C GLY A 284 -5.10 -18.43 -9.44
N ALA A 285 -5.28 -17.14 -9.22
CA ALA A 285 -5.27 -16.54 -7.89
C ALA A 285 -6.52 -15.68 -7.66
N MET A 286 -6.89 -15.54 -6.40
CA MET A 286 -7.88 -14.58 -5.92
C MET A 286 -7.29 -13.76 -4.79
N ILE A 287 -7.23 -12.45 -4.99
CA ILE A 287 -6.91 -11.50 -3.92
C ILE A 287 -8.21 -10.90 -3.42
N ARG A 288 -8.54 -11.18 -2.16
CA ARG A 288 -9.75 -10.70 -1.50
C ARG A 288 -9.42 -9.52 -0.60
N VAL A 289 -10.16 -8.44 -0.73
CA VAL A 289 -10.04 -7.22 0.06
C VAL A 289 -11.32 -7.01 0.84
N HIS A 290 -11.20 -6.81 2.14
CA HIS A 290 -12.28 -6.39 3.01
C HIS A 290 -12.09 -4.92 3.38
N LEU A 291 -13.13 -4.10 3.24
CA LEU A 291 -13.14 -2.70 3.67
C LEU A 291 -14.35 -2.45 4.59
N PRO A 292 -14.20 -1.76 5.72
CA PRO A 292 -15.33 -1.46 6.60
C PRO A 292 -16.29 -0.48 5.91
N ARG A 293 -17.59 -0.68 6.10
CA ARG A 293 -18.60 0.31 5.71
C ARG A 293 -18.62 1.42 6.75
N ARG A 294 -17.75 2.42 6.57
CA ARG A 294 -17.79 3.63 7.39
C ARG A 294 -18.87 4.54 6.84
N GLU A 295 -19.96 4.69 7.58
CA GLU A 295 -20.97 5.69 7.26
C GLU A 295 -20.49 7.09 7.66
N GLN A 296 -21.01 8.09 6.96
CA GLN A 296 -20.78 9.49 7.29
C GLN A 296 -21.31 9.74 8.71
N ALA A 297 -20.49 10.26 9.62
CA ALA A 297 -21.01 10.74 10.89
C ALA A 297 -22.10 11.78 10.58
N ALA A 298 -23.34 11.49 10.96
CA ALA A 298 -24.48 12.35 10.67
C ALA A 298 -24.15 13.76 11.15
N VAL A 299 -24.12 14.71 10.22
CA VAL A 299 -24.00 16.13 10.55
C VAL A 299 -25.26 16.46 11.35
N ALA A 300 -25.10 16.64 12.67
CA ALA A 300 -26.18 17.10 13.52
C ALA A 300 -26.67 18.43 12.93
N GLN A 301 -27.91 18.42 12.41
CA GLN A 301 -28.57 19.62 11.93
C GLN A 301 -28.63 20.61 13.11
N PRO A 302 -28.18 21.87 12.94
CA PRO A 302 -28.38 22.87 13.98
C PRO A 302 -29.89 23.04 14.18
N ALA A 303 -30.35 22.77 15.40
CA ALA A 303 -31.73 22.97 15.80
C ALA A 303 -32.16 24.40 15.47
N SER A 304 -33.17 24.53 14.62
CA SER A 304 -33.78 25.80 14.27
C SER A 304 -34.72 26.25 15.38
N ASP A 305 -34.19 26.73 16.51
CA ASP A 305 -34.97 27.50 17.47
C ASP A 305 -35.05 28.95 17.01
N LYS A 306 -36.10 29.25 16.24
CA LYS A 306 -36.68 30.59 16.17
C LYS A 306 -38.10 30.49 16.69
N GLU A 307 -38.25 30.54 18.02
CA GLU A 307 -39.50 30.97 18.63
C GLU A 307 -39.70 32.46 18.33
N SER A 308 -40.81 32.74 17.66
CA SER A 308 -41.32 34.09 17.44
C SER A 308 -41.85 34.65 18.76
N VAL A 309 -41.14 35.61 19.33
CA VAL A 309 -41.71 36.50 20.36
C VAL A 309 -42.02 37.83 19.71
N TYR A 310 -43.27 38.01 19.28
CA TYR A 310 -43.93 39.31 19.24
C TYR A 310 -45.42 39.10 19.45
N GLY A 311 -45.91 39.54 20.61
CA GLY A 311 -47.31 39.49 21.01
C GLY A 311 -47.48 40.07 22.41
N ILE A 312 -47.34 41.39 22.53
CA ILE A 312 -48.24 42.39 23.16
C ILE A 312 -47.52 43.74 23.04
#